data_AF-A0A9E0NH06-F1
#
_entry.id   AF-A0A9E0NH06-F1
#
_cell.length_a   1.000
_cell.length_b   1.000
_cell.length_c   1.000
_cell.angle_alpha   90.00
_cell.angle_beta   90.00
_cell.angle_gamma   90.00
#
_symmetry.space_group_name_H-M   'P 1'
#
loop_
_entity.id
_entity.type
_entity.pdbx_description
1 polymer ?
#
loop_
_entity_poly.entity_id
_entity_poly.type
_entity_poly.pdbx_seq_one_letter_code
_entity_poly.pdbx_strand_id
1 'polypeptide(L)'
;SRFIDLVGKVDLLTAYACLKHARLFIGNDSGLMHIAAAAGVPTVGLFGPSDEALYGPWGPDTRVVRGPRDFATIRAVDPGFQQALCHMMDLPVDTVVSTARDLLAKTTGTR
;
A
#
# COMPACT_ATOMS: atom_id res chain seq x y z
N SER A 1 -12.73 -2.78 19.22
CA SER A 1 -11.51 -1.99 18.95
C SER A 1 -11.91 -0.54 18.66
N ARG A 2 -11.04 0.44 18.91
CA ARG A 2 -11.28 1.85 18.60
C ARG A 2 -10.93 2.13 17.13
N PHE A 3 -11.78 2.88 16.43
CA PHE A 3 -11.57 3.33 15.06
C PHE A 3 -11.41 4.86 15.03
N ILE A 4 -10.53 5.37 14.15
CA ILE A 4 -10.30 6.81 13.98
C ILE A 4 -10.45 7.11 12.49
N ASP A 5 -11.42 7.95 12.15
CA ASP A 5 -11.67 8.39 10.78
C ASP A 5 -11.10 9.79 10.54
N LEU A 6 -10.10 9.87 9.66
CA LEU A 6 -9.40 11.10 9.27
C LEU A 6 -9.71 11.52 7.81
N VAL A 7 -10.61 10.82 7.11
CA VAL A 7 -10.89 11.06 5.68
C VAL A 7 -11.46 12.47 5.48
N GLY A 8 -10.76 13.28 4.69
CA GLY A 8 -11.16 14.67 4.40
C GLY A 8 -11.13 15.62 5.60
N LYS A 9 -10.53 15.21 6.73
CA LYS A 9 -10.56 15.95 8.01
C LYS A 9 -9.23 16.54 8.43
N VAL A 10 -8.15 16.14 7.78
CA VAL A 10 -6.78 16.54 8.13
C VAL A 10 -6.01 16.94 6.88
N ASP A 11 -5.05 17.85 7.06
CA ASP A 11 -4.10 18.21 6.01
C ASP A 11 -2.98 17.16 5.87
N LEU A 12 -2.10 17.37 4.89
CA LEU A 12 -1.02 16.43 4.58
C LEU A 12 0.00 16.31 5.71
N LEU A 13 0.30 17.40 6.41
CA LEU A 13 1.28 17.43 7.50
C LEU A 13 0.74 16.68 8.73
N THR A 14 -0.54 16.86 9.02
CA THR A 14 -1.24 16.12 10.07
C THR A 14 -1.33 14.64 9.72
N ALA A 15 -1.64 14.29 8.46
CA ALA A 15 -1.61 12.90 8.00
C ALA A 15 -0.23 12.26 8.18
N TYR A 16 0.85 12.95 7.78
CA TYR A 16 2.22 12.50 8.01
C TYR A 16 2.51 12.27 9.50
N ALA A 17 2.11 13.21 10.37
CA ALA A 17 2.29 13.08 11.81
C ALA A 17 1.56 11.84 12.35
N CYS A 18 0.32 11.59 11.93
CA CYS A 18 -0.41 10.38 12.30
C CYS A 18 0.31 9.10 11.80
N LEU A 19 0.75 9.08 10.54
CA LEU A 19 1.45 7.94 9.95
C LEU A 19 2.73 7.61 10.71
N LYS A 20 3.52 8.60 11.14
CA LYS A 20 4.75 8.40 11.93
C LYS A 20 4.51 7.61 13.23
N HIS A 21 3.30 7.70 13.79
CA HIS A 21 2.89 6.94 14.97
C HIS A 21 2.27 5.56 14.66
N ALA A 22 1.96 5.27 13.40
CA ALA A 22 1.47 3.96 12.98
C ALA A 22 2.59 2.91 13.04
N ARG A 23 2.21 1.66 13.31
CA ARG A 23 3.12 0.49 13.25
C ARG A 23 3.20 -0.12 11.85
N LEU A 24 2.19 0.12 11.02
CA LEU A 24 2.07 -0.44 9.68
C LEU A 24 1.11 0.46 8.88
N PHE A 25 1.44 0.71 7.62
CA PHE A 25 0.52 1.24 6.63
C PHE A 25 0.14 0.15 5.63
N ILE A 26 -1.14 0.09 5.26
CA ILE A 26 -1.65 -0.73 4.17
C ILE A 26 -2.58 0.15 3.34
N GLY A 27 -2.31 0.27 2.04
CA GLY A 27 -3.12 1.09 1.15
C GLY A 27 -2.79 0.87 -0.31
N ASN A 28 -3.62 1.41 -1.19
CA ASN A 28 -3.34 1.40 -2.63
C ASN A 28 -2.16 2.31 -2.99
N ASP A 29 -1.68 2.16 -4.22
CA ASP A 29 -0.69 3.00 -4.88
C ASP A 29 -1.14 4.47 -4.92
N SER A 30 -0.82 5.22 -3.87
CA SER A 30 -1.28 6.59 -3.67
C SER A 30 -0.22 7.45 -2.99
N GLY A 31 -0.43 8.78 -2.97
CA GLY A 31 0.48 9.69 -2.27
C GLY A 31 0.68 9.33 -0.79
N LEU A 32 -0.36 8.85 -0.11
CA LEU A 32 -0.26 8.46 1.31
C LEU A 32 0.64 7.23 1.52
N MET A 33 0.70 6.31 0.55
CA MET A 33 1.64 5.18 0.59
C MET A 33 3.09 5.68 0.55
N HIS A 34 3.40 6.62 -0.33
CA HIS A 34 4.75 7.20 -0.40
C HIS A 34 5.10 8.00 0.86
N ILE A 35 4.14 8.74 1.42
CA ILE A 35 4.33 9.51 2.66
C ILE A 35 4.58 8.57 3.84
N ALA A 36 3.85 7.45 3.94
CA ALA A 36 4.09 6.43 4.97
C ALA A 36 5.49 5.83 4.87
N ALA A 37 5.92 5.45 3.67
CA ALA A 37 7.26 4.94 3.42
C ALA A 37 8.35 5.97 3.78
N ALA A 38 8.18 7.23 3.36
CA ALA A 38 9.10 8.33 3.68
C ALA A 38 9.13 8.66 5.19
N ALA A 39 8.04 8.41 5.92
CA ALA A 39 7.99 8.53 7.37
C ALA A 39 8.70 7.38 8.11
N GLY A 40 9.26 6.40 7.39
CA GLY A 40 9.88 5.21 7.97
C GLY A 40 8.88 4.19 8.52
N VAL A 41 7.61 4.28 8.10
CA VAL A 41 6.57 3.36 8.52
C VAL A 41 6.66 2.11 7.63
N PRO A 42 6.66 0.89 8.20
CA PRO A 42 6.51 -0.32 7.41
C PRO A 42 5.26 -0.21 6.54
N THR A 43 5.41 -0.42 5.24
CA THR A 43 4.40 0.00 4.24
C THR A 43 4.10 -1.12 3.26
N VAL A 44 2.83 -1.50 3.18
CA VAL A 44 2.29 -2.41 2.16
C VAL A 44 1.54 -1.59 1.11
N GLY A 45 2.08 -1.55 -0.11
CA GLY A 45 1.43 -0.97 -1.28
C GLY A 45 0.66 -2.03 -2.04
N LEU A 46 -0.63 -1.79 -2.29
CA LEU A 46 -1.50 -2.67 -3.05
C LEU A 46 -1.60 -2.20 -4.50
N PHE A 47 -1.24 -3.06 -5.44
CA PHE A 47 -1.13 -2.72 -6.85
C PHE A 47 -2.10 -3.54 -7.70
N GLY A 48 -2.64 -2.88 -8.73
CA GLY A 48 -3.42 -3.49 -9.80
C GLY A 48 -2.87 -3.07 -11.16
N PRO A 49 -3.46 -2.05 -11.82
CA PRO A 49 -3.09 -1.64 -13.16
C PRO A 49 -1.83 -0.75 -13.23
N SER A 50 -1.41 -0.15 -12.12
CA SER A 50 -0.23 0.70 -12.08
C SER A 50 1.06 -0.11 -12.06
N ASP A 51 2.11 0.46 -12.65
CA ASP A 51 3.45 -0.14 -12.69
C ASP A 51 4.17 0.05 -11.34
N GLU A 52 4.34 -1.03 -10.59
CA GLU A 52 5.06 -1.04 -9.33
C GLU A 52 6.55 -0.72 -9.45
N ALA A 53 7.18 -0.91 -10.62
CA ALA A 53 8.57 -0.55 -10.83
C ALA A 53 8.75 0.97 -10.86
N LEU A 54 7.71 1.71 -11.25
CA LEU A 54 7.72 3.17 -11.31
C LEU A 54 7.16 3.80 -10.03
N TYR A 55 6.10 3.22 -9.46
CA TYR A 55 5.35 3.84 -8.35
C TYR A 55 5.45 3.05 -7.04
N GLY A 56 6.31 2.04 -6.94
CA GLY A 56 6.53 1.29 -5.71
C GLY A 56 6.94 2.17 -4.53
N PRO A 57 6.49 1.86 -3.29
CA PRO A 57 7.00 2.53 -2.10
C PRO A 57 8.51 2.26 -1.94
N TRP A 58 9.27 3.30 -1.60
CA TRP A 58 10.72 3.21 -1.46
C TRP A 58 11.13 3.01 0.00
N GLY A 59 12.04 2.08 0.25
CA GLY A 59 12.63 1.83 1.57
C GLY A 59 12.72 0.36 1.94
N PRO A 60 13.53 0.01 2.95
CA PRO A 60 13.83 -1.39 3.31
C PRO A 60 12.61 -2.16 3.85
N ASP A 61 11.70 -1.46 4.53
CA ASP A 61 10.51 -2.01 5.17
C ASP A 61 9.24 -1.80 4.36
N THR A 62 9.37 -1.77 3.04
CA THR A 62 8.26 -1.61 2.11
C THR A 62 8.00 -2.91 1.34
N ARG A 63 6.74 -3.20 1.02
CA ARG A 63 6.36 -4.36 0.20
C ARG A 63 5.29 -3.94 -0.81
N VAL A 64 5.45 -4.41 -2.04
CA VAL A 64 4.41 -4.37 -3.07
C VAL A 64 3.66 -5.69 -3.05
N VAL A 65 2.33 -5.63 -3.09
CA VAL A 65 1.47 -6.80 -3.23
C VAL A 65 0.55 -6.58 -4.41
N ARG A 66 0.53 -7.54 -5.33
CA ARG A 66 -0.32 -7.55 -6.53
C ARG A 66 -0.99 -8.92 -6.66
N GLY A 67 -2.03 -8.99 -7.49
CA GLY A 67 -2.67 -10.25 -7.88
C GLY A 67 -1.78 -11.14 -8.76
N PRO A 68 -2.30 -12.26 -9.28
CA PRO A 68 -1.53 -13.20 -10.10
C PRO A 68 -1.11 -12.61 -11.46
N ARG A 69 -1.84 -11.62 -11.97
CA ARG A 69 -1.48 -10.90 -13.21
C ARG A 69 -0.46 -9.84 -12.88
N ASP A 70 0.59 -9.70 -13.68
CA ASP A 70 1.54 -8.60 -13.60
C ASP A 70 1.08 -7.36 -14.41
N PHE A 71 1.85 -6.28 -14.33
CA PHE A 71 1.56 -5.04 -15.05
C PHE A 71 1.43 -5.27 -16.56
N ALA A 72 2.35 -6.04 -17.16
CA ALA A 72 2.34 -6.32 -18.59
C ALA A 72 1.08 -7.09 -19.03
N THR A 73 0.67 -8.09 -18.24
CA THR A 73 -0.54 -8.88 -18.46
C THR A 73 -1.80 -8.02 -18.37
N ILE A 74 -1.87 -7.14 -17.36
CA ILE A 74 -3.00 -6.21 -17.21
C ILE A 74 -3.06 -5.26 -18.40
N ARG A 75 -1.93 -4.62 -18.75
CA ARG A 75 -1.85 -3.67 -19.86
C ARG A 75 -2.16 -4.31 -21.21
N ALA A 76 -1.87 -5.59 -21.41
CA ALA A 76 -2.21 -6.30 -22.64
C ALA A 76 -3.73 -6.49 -22.81
N VAL A 77 -4.46 -6.69 -21.71
CA VAL A 77 -5.92 -6.85 -21.70
C VAL A 77 -6.64 -5.51 -21.68
N ASP A 78 -6.06 -4.51 -21.02
CA ASP A 78 -6.62 -3.17 -20.85
C ASP A 78 -5.54 -2.08 -20.99
N PRO A 79 -5.16 -1.72 -22.22
CA PRO A 79 -4.14 -0.70 -22.47
C PRO A 79 -4.54 0.70 -21.96
N GLY A 80 -5.84 0.94 -21.76
CA GLY A 80 -6.39 2.21 -21.28
C GLY A 80 -6.61 2.26 -19.78
N PHE A 81 -6.36 1.16 -19.05
CA PHE A 81 -6.64 1.02 -17.62
C PHE A 81 -8.06 1.47 -17.25
N GLN A 82 -9.03 1.05 -18.06
CA GLN A 82 -10.45 1.29 -17.83
C GLN A 82 -10.88 0.67 -16.49
N GLN A 83 -11.28 1.52 -15.54
CA GLN A 83 -11.64 1.11 -14.18
C GLN A 83 -12.77 0.05 -14.11
N ALA A 84 -13.56 -0.11 -15.18
CA ALA A 84 -14.63 -1.10 -15.26
C ALA A 84 -14.16 -2.56 -15.09
N LEU A 85 -12.88 -2.86 -15.37
CA LEU A 85 -12.32 -4.21 -15.24
C LEU A 85 -11.81 -4.56 -13.84
N CYS A 86 -11.78 -3.58 -12.91
CA CYS A 86 -11.44 -3.78 -11.49
C CYS A 86 -10.22 -4.71 -11.29
N HIS A 87 -9.05 -4.33 -11.81
CA HIS A 87 -7.82 -5.15 -11.85
C HIS A 87 -7.24 -5.60 -10.49
N MET A 88 -7.89 -5.26 -9.37
CA MET A 88 -7.50 -5.69 -8.03
C MET A 88 -8.42 -6.78 -7.47
N MET A 89 -9.49 -7.19 -8.17
CA MET A 89 -10.43 -8.19 -7.64
C MET A 89 -9.83 -9.59 -7.48
N ASP A 90 -8.73 -9.88 -8.16
CA ASP A 90 -7.97 -11.12 -8.06
C ASP A 90 -6.77 -11.01 -7.11
N LEU A 91 -6.60 -9.89 -6.39
CA LEU A 91 -5.61 -9.75 -5.33
C LEU A 91 -6.10 -10.50 -4.07
N PRO A 92 -5.45 -11.60 -3.64
CA PRO A 92 -5.95 -12.37 -2.52
C PRO A 92 -5.73 -11.64 -1.19
N VAL A 93 -6.77 -11.56 -0.37
CA VAL A 93 -6.72 -10.95 0.97
C VAL A 93 -5.67 -11.64 1.85
N ASP A 94 -5.57 -12.98 1.77
CA ASP A 94 -4.61 -13.74 2.56
C ASP A 94 -3.15 -13.36 2.25
N THR A 95 -2.85 -13.08 0.98
CA THR A 95 -1.51 -12.60 0.56
C THR A 95 -1.21 -11.24 1.18
N VAL A 96 -2.19 -10.32 1.20
CA VAL A 96 -2.05 -9.01 1.84
C VAL A 96 -1.85 -9.16 3.34
N VAL A 97 -2.67 -10.00 3.99
CA VAL A 97 -2.62 -10.22 5.44
C VAL A 97 -1.32 -10.89 5.87
N SER A 98 -0.82 -11.88 5.12
CA SER A 98 0.48 -12.51 5.38
C SER A 98 1.60 -11.48 5.30
N THR A 99 1.66 -10.71 4.22
CA THR A 99 2.68 -9.68 4.02
C THR A 99 2.63 -8.61 5.12
N ALA A 100 1.43 -8.19 5.51
CA ALA A 100 1.20 -7.25 6.59
C ALA A 100 1.71 -7.79 7.94
N ARG A 101 1.45 -9.06 8.25
CA ARG A 101 1.94 -9.71 9.47
C ARG A 101 3.46 -9.81 9.50
N ASP A 102 4.08 -10.17 8.38
CA ASP A 102 5.53 -10.31 8.26
C ASP A 102 6.24 -8.96 8.48
N LEU A 103 5.72 -7.88 7.90
CA LEU A 103 6.24 -6.54 8.18
C LEU A 103 5.97 -6.09 9.61
N LEU A 104 4.76 -6.33 10.13
CA LEU A 104 4.40 -5.93 11.48
C LEU A 104 5.26 -6.64 12.54
N ALA A 105 5.60 -7.92 12.34
CA ALA A 105 6.43 -8.69 13.24
C ALA A 105 7.81 -8.05 13.47
N LYS A 106 8.39 -7.44 12.43
CA LYS A 106 9.68 -6.73 12.50
C LYS A 106 9.67 -5.49 13.39
N THR A 107 8.48 -4.96 13.70
CA THR A 107 8.33 -3.77 14.56
C THR A 107 8.36 -4.07 16.06
N THR A 108 8.39 -5.36 16.45
CA THR A 108 8.14 -5.79 17.83
C THR A 108 9.39 -5.71 18.74
N GLY A 109 10.45 -5.00 18.32
CA GLY A 109 11.68 -4.85 19.11
C GLY A 109 12.36 -3.48 19.05
N THR A 110 11.76 -2.47 18.41
CA THR A 110 12.48 -1.23 18.04
C THR A 110 11.76 0.07 18.39
N ARG A 111 10.99 0.11 19.49
CA ARG A 111 10.54 1.37 20.09
C ARG A 111 10.60 1.30 21.60
#